data_AF-A0A7C2M1K1-F1
#
_entry.id   AF-A0A7C2M1K1-F1
#
_cell.length_a   1.000
_cell.length_b   1.000
_cell.length_c   1.000
_cell.angle_alpha   90.00
_cell.angle_beta   90.00
_cell.angle_gamma   90.00
#
_symmetry.space_group_name_H-M   'P 1'
#
loop_
_entity.id
_entity.type
_entity.pdbx_description
1 polymer ?
#
loop_
_entity_poly.entity_id
_entity_poly.type
_entity_poly.pdbx_seq_one_letter_code
_entity_poly.pdbx_strand_id
1 'polypeptide(L)'
;MEVEKLLKKYSKNISFPNKKKTFLDEKDIVLITYGDSIIEPKVKPLKTLTKFIGEYLTEHINIIHILPFYPYSSDDGFSVIDYKKVNPDLGDWNDIKDIQQKMDLMVDLIANHI
;
A
#
# COMPACT_ATOMS: atom_id res chain seq x y z
N MET A 1 4.87 28.99 -2.06
CA MET A 1 3.76 29.49 -1.20
C MET A 1 2.81 28.38 -0.69
N GLU A 2 2.14 27.57 -1.53
CA GLU A 2 1.23 26.50 -1.04
C GLU A 2 1.95 25.18 -0.72
N VAL A 3 2.89 24.76 -1.58
CA VAL A 3 3.74 23.57 -1.34
C VAL A 3 4.56 23.73 -0.06
N GLU A 4 5.20 24.88 0.16
CA GLU A 4 5.96 25.14 1.40
C GLU A 4 5.08 25.09 2.65
N LYS A 5 3.81 25.52 2.55
CA LYS A 5 2.85 25.43 3.64
C LYS A 5 2.48 23.98 3.93
N LEU A 6 2.28 23.16 2.89
CA LEU A 6 2.06 21.72 3.02
C LEU A 6 3.29 21.01 3.60
N LEU A 7 4.49 21.32 3.10
CA LEU A 7 5.75 20.81 3.64
C LEU A 7 5.89 21.15 5.11
N LYS A 8 5.65 22.41 5.52
CA LYS A 8 5.71 22.81 6.93
C LYS A 8 4.64 22.15 7.80
N LYS A 9 3.47 21.87 7.23
CA LYS A 9 2.36 21.19 7.92
C LYS A 9 2.70 19.72 8.17
N TYR A 10 3.23 19.02 7.16
CA TYR A 10 3.45 17.57 7.23
C TYR A 10 4.87 17.19 7.66
N SER A 11 5.87 18.06 7.57
CA SER A 11 7.26 17.75 7.98
C SER A 11 7.39 17.40 9.46
N LYS A 12 6.49 17.88 10.32
CA LYS A 12 6.44 17.52 11.73
C LYS A 12 5.92 16.11 11.99
N ASN A 13 5.15 15.57 11.05
CA ASN A 13 4.51 14.25 11.14
C ASN A 13 5.29 13.18 10.36
N ILE A 14 6.27 13.58 9.56
CA ILE A 14 7.12 12.70 8.77
C ILE A 14 8.47 12.64 9.47
N SER A 15 8.68 11.59 10.26
CA SER A 15 10.04 11.24 10.70
C SER A 15 10.76 10.64 9.51
N PHE A 16 11.78 11.31 8.99
CA PHE A 16 12.71 10.68 8.06
C PHE A 16 13.70 9.88 8.91
N PRO A 17 13.63 8.54 8.94
CA PRO A 17 14.66 7.76 9.61
C PRO A 17 16.00 8.11 8.95
N ASN A 18 17.04 8.21 9.76
CA ASN A 18 18.38 8.65 9.38
C ASN A 18 18.81 8.11 8.00
N LYS A 19 19.42 8.98 7.17
CA LYS A 19 19.84 8.84 5.74
C LYS A 19 20.76 7.64 5.37
N LYS A 20 20.76 6.54 6.13
CA LYS A 20 21.69 5.40 5.99
C LYS A 20 21.05 4.04 5.69
N LYS A 21 19.74 3.95 5.42
CA LYS A 21 19.20 2.76 4.77
C LYS A 21 19.26 2.97 3.26
N THR A 22 20.14 2.24 2.58
CA THR A 22 19.81 1.81 1.22
C THR A 22 18.49 1.05 1.36
N PHE A 23 17.45 1.56 0.72
CA PHE A 23 16.05 1.15 0.98
C PHE A 23 15.77 -0.29 0.51
N LEU A 24 16.62 -0.81 -0.38
CA LEU A 24 16.57 -2.18 -0.91
C LEU A 24 17.99 -2.73 -1.05
N ASP A 25 18.18 -4.02 -0.81
CA ASP A 25 19.39 -4.80 -1.12
C ASP A 25 19.07 -6.10 -1.88
N GLU A 26 20.07 -6.93 -2.19
CA GLU A 26 19.88 -8.16 -2.97
C GLU A 26 19.04 -9.25 -2.26
N LYS A 27 18.70 -9.05 -0.98
CA LYS A 27 17.88 -9.97 -0.18
C LYS A 27 16.41 -9.54 -0.14
N ASP A 28 16.07 -8.40 -0.74
CA ASP A 28 14.70 -7.96 -0.83
C ASP A 28 13.96 -8.66 -1.98
N ILE A 29 12.85 -9.30 -1.62
CA ILE A 29 11.99 -10.05 -2.53
C ILE A 29 10.61 -9.40 -2.44
N VAL A 30 10.18 -8.82 -3.57
CA VAL A 30 8.94 -8.04 -3.66
C VAL A 30 7.85 -8.88 -4.32
N LEU A 31 6.69 -8.97 -3.67
CA LEU A 31 5.45 -9.40 -4.31
C LEU A 31 4.68 -8.18 -4.80
N ILE A 32 4.38 -8.11 -6.10
CA ILE A 32 3.47 -7.11 -6.67
C ILE A 32 2.13 -7.78 -6.93
N THR A 33 1.04 -7.22 -6.41
CA THR A 33 -0.30 -7.83 -6.53
C THR A 33 -1.40 -6.78 -6.50
N TYR A 34 -2.55 -7.09 -7.11
CA TYR A 34 -3.79 -6.35 -6.82
C TYR A 34 -4.33 -6.78 -5.45
N GLY A 35 -5.07 -5.88 -4.79
CA GLY A 35 -5.69 -6.14 -3.48
C GLY A 35 -6.73 -7.27 -3.48
N ASP A 36 -7.19 -7.68 -4.66
CA ASP A 36 -8.21 -8.70 -4.93
C ASP A 36 -7.72 -9.85 -5.83
N SER A 37 -6.41 -10.02 -6.00
CA SER A 37 -5.87 -11.19 -6.70
C SER A 37 -6.14 -12.50 -5.95
N ILE A 38 -6.38 -12.44 -4.64
CA ILE A 38 -6.74 -13.58 -3.79
C ILE A 38 -8.02 -13.24 -3.03
N ILE A 39 -9.06 -14.06 -3.22
CA ILE A 39 -10.40 -13.79 -2.71
C ILE A 39 -10.96 -14.99 -1.96
N GLU A 40 -11.71 -14.69 -0.89
CA GLU A 40 -12.49 -15.67 -0.14
C GLU A 40 -13.96 -15.20 -0.12
N PRO A 41 -14.93 -16.11 -0.35
CA PRO A 41 -16.35 -15.73 -0.34
C PRO A 41 -16.75 -15.04 0.97
N LYS A 42 -17.42 -13.89 0.88
CA LYS A 42 -17.94 -13.09 2.00
C LYS A 42 -16.87 -12.44 2.89
N VAL A 43 -15.59 -12.49 2.51
CA VAL A 43 -14.49 -11.81 3.19
C VAL A 43 -13.99 -10.67 2.32
N LYS A 44 -13.57 -9.55 2.94
CA LYS A 44 -12.99 -8.43 2.19
C LYS A 44 -11.64 -8.86 1.55
N PRO A 45 -11.37 -8.47 0.30
CA PRO A 45 -10.13 -8.85 -0.40
C PRO A 45 -8.86 -8.59 0.39
N LEU A 46 -8.69 -7.41 0.98
CA LEU A 46 -7.47 -7.08 1.75
C LEU A 46 -7.30 -7.95 3.00
N LYS A 47 -8.40 -8.41 3.63
CA LYS A 47 -8.33 -9.37 4.74
C LYS A 47 -7.89 -10.74 4.29
N THR A 48 -8.40 -11.19 3.14
CA THR A 48 -8.00 -12.45 2.51
C THR A 48 -6.52 -12.42 2.16
N LEU A 49 -6.07 -11.32 1.53
CA LEU A 49 -4.68 -11.11 1.20
C LEU A 49 -3.79 -11.10 2.45
N THR A 50 -4.20 -10.41 3.52
CA THR A 50 -3.47 -10.40 4.81
C THR A 50 -3.29 -11.81 5.38
N LYS A 51 -4.36 -12.62 5.34
CA LYS A 51 -4.33 -14.02 5.79
C LYS A 51 -3.36 -14.83 4.92
N PHE A 52 -3.48 -14.75 3.61
CA PHE A 52 -2.59 -15.46 2.67
C PHE A 52 -1.11 -15.11 2.89
N ILE A 53 -0.81 -13.82 3.05
CA ILE A 53 0.54 -13.35 3.36
C ILE A 53 1.09 -14.02 4.61
N GLY A 54 0.32 -13.97 5.70
CA GLY A 54 0.72 -14.51 6.99
C GLY A 54 0.84 -16.04 7.02
N GLU A 55 0.10 -16.74 6.17
CA GLU A 55 0.11 -18.21 6.09
C GLU A 55 1.21 -18.75 5.18
N TYR A 56 1.54 -18.04 4.08
CA TYR A 56 2.33 -18.63 3.00
C TYR A 56 3.60 -17.85 2.61
N LEU A 57 3.72 -16.56 2.93
CA LEU A 57 4.74 -15.70 2.29
C LEU A 57 5.84 -15.19 3.22
N THR A 58 5.60 -15.11 4.53
CA THR A 58 6.49 -14.41 5.48
C THR A 58 7.89 -15.01 5.62
N GLU A 59 8.13 -16.25 5.17
CA GLU A 59 9.46 -16.87 5.20
C GLU A 59 10.36 -16.47 4.03
N HIS A 60 9.80 -15.97 2.93
CA HIS A 60 10.52 -15.78 1.67
C HIS A 60 10.32 -14.40 1.03
N ILE A 61 9.25 -13.69 1.38
CA ILE A 61 8.91 -12.38 0.82
C ILE A 61 8.89 -11.38 1.97
N ASN A 62 9.60 -10.26 1.82
CA ASN A 62 9.72 -9.22 2.85
C ASN A 62 9.05 -7.90 2.46
N ILE A 63 8.65 -7.74 1.19
CA ILE A 63 7.96 -6.55 0.69
C ILE A 63 6.72 -6.93 -0.11
N ILE A 64 5.60 -6.26 0.16
CA ILE A 64 4.43 -6.28 -0.70
C ILE A 64 4.20 -4.91 -1.34
N HIS A 65 4.09 -4.90 -2.66
CA HIS A 65 3.59 -3.79 -3.44
C HIS A 65 2.14 -4.07 -3.82
N ILE A 66 1.22 -3.39 -3.13
CA ILE A 66 -0.21 -3.43 -3.47
C ILE A 66 -0.46 -2.38 -4.56
N LEU A 67 -0.86 -2.84 -5.74
CA LEU A 67 -1.31 -1.99 -6.84
C LEU A 67 -2.52 -1.14 -6.40
N PRO A 68 -2.85 -0.06 -7.12
CA PRO A 68 -3.71 1.00 -6.59
C PRO A 68 -5.02 0.48 -5.97
N PHE A 69 -5.14 0.66 -4.65
CA PHE A 69 -6.30 0.23 -3.86
C PHE A 69 -7.24 1.39 -3.51
N TYR A 70 -7.02 2.57 -4.08
CA TYR A 70 -7.87 3.74 -3.89
C TYR A 70 -9.19 3.59 -4.67
N PRO A 71 -10.25 4.34 -4.35
CA PRO A 71 -11.38 4.49 -5.27
C PRO A 71 -10.89 5.03 -6.62
N TYR A 72 -11.32 4.40 -7.71
CA TYR A 72 -10.90 4.74 -9.08
C TYR A 72 -12.09 4.72 -10.04
N SER A 73 -11.94 5.40 -11.19
CA SER A 73 -12.99 5.47 -12.24
C SER A 73 -12.73 4.54 -13.43
N SER A 74 -11.46 4.25 -13.73
CA SER A 74 -11.01 3.42 -14.86
C SER A 74 -9.55 2.98 -14.68
N ASP A 75 -8.98 2.33 -15.71
CA ASP A 75 -7.58 1.93 -15.81
C ASP A 75 -7.11 1.06 -14.64
N ASP A 76 -7.95 0.10 -14.23
CA ASP A 76 -7.67 -0.91 -13.19
C ASP A 76 -7.01 -0.34 -11.92
N GLY A 77 -7.45 0.84 -11.48
CA GLY A 77 -6.93 1.50 -10.27
C GLY A 77 -6.09 2.74 -10.52
N PHE A 78 -5.58 2.96 -11.74
CA PHE A 78 -4.67 4.07 -12.03
C PHE A 78 -5.36 5.42 -12.28
N SER A 79 -6.67 5.43 -12.53
CA SER A 79 -7.49 6.67 -12.56
C SER A 79 -8.09 6.99 -11.18
N VAL A 80 -7.27 7.49 -10.26
CA VAL A 80 -7.63 7.65 -8.83
C VAL A 80 -8.60 8.80 -8.58
N ILE A 81 -9.68 8.53 -7.85
CA ILE A 81 -10.69 9.52 -7.44
C ILE A 81 -10.32 10.18 -6.10
N ASP A 82 -9.86 9.42 -5.10
CA ASP A 82 -9.63 9.92 -3.74
C ASP A 82 -8.50 9.16 -3.00
N TYR A 83 -7.31 9.74 -2.96
CA TYR A 83 -6.14 9.20 -2.24
C TYR A 83 -6.31 9.06 -0.72
N LYS A 84 -7.35 9.65 -0.12
CA LYS A 84 -7.55 9.59 1.33
C LYS A 84 -8.42 8.41 1.75
N LYS A 85 -8.88 7.60 0.79
CA LYS A 85 -9.74 6.44 1.01
C LYS A 85 -9.13 5.19 0.42
N VAL A 86 -9.50 4.07 1.02
CA VAL A 86 -9.36 2.74 0.40
C VAL A 86 -10.66 2.46 -0.35
N ASN A 87 -10.58 1.78 -1.49
CA ASN A 87 -11.74 1.30 -2.21
C ASN A 87 -12.56 0.39 -1.27
N PRO A 88 -13.81 0.75 -0.95
CA PRO A 88 -14.63 -0.01 0.01
C PRO A 88 -14.91 -1.44 -0.44
N ASP A 89 -14.79 -1.76 -1.73
CA ASP A 89 -14.92 -3.12 -2.24
C ASP A 89 -13.74 -4.00 -1.78
N LEU A 90 -12.55 -3.41 -1.65
CA LEU A 90 -11.33 -4.08 -1.19
C LEU A 90 -11.22 -4.16 0.34
N GLY A 91 -11.56 -3.08 1.05
CA GLY A 91 -11.42 -2.98 2.51
C GLY A 91 -11.34 -1.53 3.02
N ASP A 92 -10.61 -1.33 4.11
CA ASP A 92 -10.36 -0.03 4.72
C ASP A 92 -8.88 0.18 5.12
N TRP A 93 -8.57 1.34 5.72
CA TRP A 93 -7.21 1.67 6.16
C TRP A 93 -6.68 0.78 7.28
N ASN A 94 -7.54 0.14 8.08
CA ASN A 94 -7.11 -0.83 9.07
C ASN A 94 -6.62 -2.10 8.38
N ASP A 95 -7.29 -2.54 7.31
CA ASP A 95 -6.82 -3.69 6.53
C ASP A 95 -5.42 -3.43 5.92
N ILE A 96 -5.16 -2.22 5.42
CA ILE A 96 -3.82 -1.82 4.94
C ILE A 96 -2.78 -1.82 6.08
N LYS A 97 -3.15 -1.35 7.26
CA LYS A 97 -2.26 -1.38 8.44
C LYS A 97 -1.96 -2.81 8.88
N ASP A 98 -2.94 -3.70 8.81
CA ASP A 98 -2.76 -5.11 9.17
C ASP A 98 -1.76 -5.80 8.24
N ILE A 99 -1.76 -5.46 6.94
CA ILE A 99 -0.72 -5.92 5.99
C ILE A 99 0.65 -5.36 6.37
N GLN A 100 0.74 -4.06 6.68
CA GLN A 100 1.99 -3.41 7.10
C GLN A 100 2.59 -4.05 8.38
N GLN A 101 1.77 -4.63 9.25
CA GLN A 101 2.28 -5.35 10.43
C GLN A 101 2.99 -6.68 10.08
N LYS A 102 2.82 -7.20 8.85
CA LYS A 102 3.37 -8.50 8.43
C LYS A 102 4.64 -8.37 7.60
N MET A 103 4.77 -7.32 6.79
CA MET A 103 5.91 -7.09 5.90
C MET A 103 5.97 -5.62 5.46
N ASP A 104 7.08 -5.20 4.86
CA ASP A 104 7.24 -3.84 4.36
C ASP A 104 6.23 -3.57 3.23
N LEU A 105 5.57 -2.42 3.30
CA LEU A 105 4.49 -2.04 2.39
C LEU A 105 4.98 -1.00 1.37
N MET A 106 4.77 -1.30 0.09
CA MET A 106 4.94 -0.40 -1.04
C MET A 106 3.58 -0.16 -1.70
N VAL A 107 3.33 1.08 -2.14
CA VAL A 107 2.07 1.49 -2.78
C VAL A 107 2.35 2.49 -3.89
N ASP A 108 1.47 2.55 -4.86
CA ASP A 108 1.56 3.54 -5.93
C ASP A 108 1.11 4.94 -5.49
N LEU A 109 1.83 5.96 -5.98
CA LEU A 109 1.42 7.35 -5.99
C LEU A 109 1.29 7.82 -7.45
N ILE A 110 0.07 7.92 -7.96
CA ILE A 110 -0.18 8.36 -9.34
C ILE A 110 -0.24 9.89 -9.37
N ALA A 111 0.92 10.54 -9.50
CA ALA A 111 0.99 12.00 -9.44
C ALA A 111 0.80 12.71 -10.79
N ASN A 112 0.83 11.96 -11.90
CA ASN A 112 0.87 12.53 -13.25
C ASN A 112 -0.51 12.94 -13.80
N HIS A 113 -1.57 12.24 -13.38
CA HIS A 113 -2.94 12.50 -13.82
C HIS A 113 -3.93 12.12 -12.72
N ILE A 114 -5.11 12.75 -12.76
CA ILE A 114 -6.26 12.54 -11.88
C ILE A 114 -7.52 12.62 -12.74
#